data_AF-A0A1A8UDW4-F1
#
_entry.id   AF-A0A1A8UDW4-F1
#
_cell.length_a   1.000
_cell.length_b   1.000
_cell.length_c   1.000
_cell.angle_alpha   90.00
_cell.angle_beta   90.00
_cell.angle_gamma   90.00
#
_symmetry.space_group_name_H-M   'P 1'
#
loop_
_entity.id
_entity.type
_entity.pdbx_description
1 polymer ?
#
loop_
_entity_poly.entity_id
_entity_poly.type
_entity_poly.pdbx_seq_one_letter_code
_entity_poly.pdbx_strand_id
1 'polypeptide(L)'
;GVFQAQRLLCMCSLILAGTAAASGSNVCTSRGASTCKQCLAVHPSCAWCVQEDFSGSSRCDLKKNLLAAGCASPSLESPTSKLQVIEDRPLSNKAAGATQDVTQIKPQKLHITLRPDDAKRFTVKVRQVEDYPVDLYYLMDLSYSMNDDLFRLRTLGRGLAEAMSRTTSNLRMGFGAFVDKPLSPYMYISPKEAVRNPCYSINTTCLPQFGY
;
A
#
# COMPACT_ATOMS: atom_id res chain seq x y z
N GLY A 1 -35.01 61.15 -60.42
CA GLY A 1 -34.41 60.90 -61.73
C GLY A 1 -33.19 60.02 -61.55
N VAL A 2 -33.03 59.04 -62.43
CA VAL A 2 -31.81 58.24 -62.74
C VAL A 2 -31.44 57.19 -61.66
N PHE A 3 -31.78 55.91 -61.87
CA PHE A 3 -30.94 54.80 -62.42
C PHE A 3 -29.59 54.66 -61.68
N GLN A 4 -29.17 53.49 -61.19
CA GLN A 4 -28.97 52.26 -61.96
C GLN A 4 -28.72 51.06 -61.02
N ALA A 5 -29.37 49.93 -61.31
CA ALA A 5 -29.13 48.64 -60.68
C ALA A 5 -27.88 47.98 -61.26
N GLN A 6 -26.99 47.47 -60.41
CA GLN A 6 -25.83 46.70 -60.84
C GLN A 6 -25.95 45.27 -60.31
N ARG A 7 -26.15 44.35 -61.25
CA ARG A 7 -26.21 42.89 -61.05
C ARG A 7 -24.81 42.39 -60.67
N LEU A 8 -24.65 41.82 -59.48
CA LEU A 8 -23.49 40.99 -59.15
C LEU A 8 -23.88 39.52 -59.37
N LEU A 9 -23.28 38.90 -60.40
CA LEU A 9 -23.35 37.45 -60.61
C LEU A 9 -22.57 36.74 -59.49
N CYS A 10 -23.28 35.97 -58.66
CA CYS A 10 -22.70 35.10 -57.65
C CYS A 10 -22.32 33.77 -58.32
N MET A 11 -21.04 33.61 -58.68
CA MET A 11 -20.47 32.32 -59.11
C MET A 11 -20.33 31.41 -57.88
N CYS A 12 -21.24 30.45 -57.73
CA CYS A 12 -21.12 29.35 -56.77
C CYS A 12 -19.97 28.41 -57.19
N SER A 13 -18.78 28.64 -56.66
CA SER A 13 -17.68 27.68 -56.68
C SER A 13 -18.04 26.48 -55.81
N LEU A 14 -18.53 25.39 -56.41
CA LEU A 14 -18.61 24.09 -55.73
C LEU A 14 -17.18 23.59 -55.46
N ILE A 15 -16.68 23.85 -54.25
CA ILE A 15 -15.49 23.18 -53.73
C ILE A 15 -15.94 21.79 -53.29
N LEU A 16 -15.69 20.79 -54.14
CA LEU A 16 -15.79 19.39 -53.77
C LEU A 16 -14.64 19.09 -52.80
N ALA A 17 -14.86 19.38 -51.51
CA ALA A 17 -13.99 18.91 -50.44
C ALA A 17 -14.14 17.40 -50.35
N GLY A 18 -13.26 16.68 -51.05
CA GLY A 18 -13.09 15.25 -50.84
C GLY A 18 -12.73 15.03 -49.38
N THR A 19 -13.69 14.54 -48.60
CA THR A 19 -13.43 14.02 -47.26
C THR A 19 -12.62 12.74 -47.45
N ALA A 20 -11.30 12.87 -47.52
CA ALA A 20 -10.43 11.75 -47.23
C ALA A 20 -10.81 11.31 -45.82
N ALA A 21 -11.44 10.14 -45.71
CA ALA A 21 -11.69 9.50 -44.44
C ALA A 21 -10.32 9.30 -43.80
N ALA A 22 -9.94 10.19 -42.90
CA ALA A 22 -8.72 10.07 -42.13
C ALA A 22 -8.82 8.72 -41.42
N SER A 23 -8.05 7.73 -41.88
CA SER A 23 -7.78 6.52 -41.12
C SER A 23 -7.15 6.99 -39.82
N GLY A 24 -7.98 7.09 -38.77
CA GLY A 24 -7.66 7.82 -37.55
C GLY A 24 -6.48 7.18 -36.83
N SER A 25 -5.28 7.69 -37.12
CA SER A 25 -4.07 7.31 -36.40
C SER A 25 -4.28 7.58 -34.92
N ASN A 26 -4.00 6.59 -34.09
CA ASN A 26 -4.16 6.67 -32.65
C ASN A 26 -2.98 5.96 -31.96
N VAL A 27 -2.97 5.99 -30.63
CA VAL A 27 -1.87 5.41 -29.84
C VAL A 27 -1.59 3.95 -30.19
N CYS A 28 -2.62 3.15 -30.53
CA CYS A 28 -2.49 1.73 -30.85
C CYS A 28 -1.89 1.48 -32.24
N THR A 29 -2.27 2.27 -33.24
CA THR A 29 -1.82 2.11 -34.63
C THR A 29 -0.48 2.80 -34.89
N SER A 30 -0.18 3.88 -34.18
CA SER A 30 1.06 4.68 -34.33
C SER A 30 2.35 3.95 -33.93
N ARG A 31 2.26 2.93 -33.07
CA ARG A 31 3.44 2.23 -32.49
C ARG A 31 3.86 0.98 -33.26
N GLY A 32 3.16 0.60 -34.33
CA GLY A 32 3.57 -0.47 -35.23
C GLY A 32 3.74 -1.84 -34.57
N ALA A 33 2.86 -2.22 -33.63
CA ALA A 33 2.95 -3.50 -32.93
C ALA A 33 2.79 -4.68 -33.90
N SER A 34 3.77 -5.58 -33.95
CA SER A 34 3.76 -6.75 -34.85
C SER A 34 3.19 -8.01 -34.19
N THR A 35 3.00 -8.02 -32.87
CA THR A 35 2.46 -9.15 -32.11
C THR A 35 1.35 -8.71 -31.17
N CYS A 36 0.45 -9.65 -30.82
CA CYS A 36 -0.60 -9.43 -29.84
C CYS A 36 -0.04 -8.91 -28.50
N LYS A 37 1.03 -9.54 -28.00
CA LYS A 37 1.69 -9.13 -26.74
C LYS A 37 2.19 -7.69 -26.79
N GLN A 38 2.84 -7.29 -27.89
CA GLN A 38 3.29 -5.91 -28.06
C GLN A 38 2.11 -4.95 -28.12
N CYS A 39 1.05 -5.27 -28.86
CA CYS A 39 -0.14 -4.44 -28.98
C CYS A 39 -0.80 -4.16 -27.61
N LEU A 40 -0.97 -5.19 -26.80
CA LEU A 40 -1.58 -5.08 -25.48
C LEU A 40 -0.70 -4.29 -24.48
N ALA A 41 0.60 -4.23 -24.73
CA ALA A 41 1.57 -3.42 -23.98
C ALA A 41 1.70 -1.96 -24.48
N VAL A 42 1.05 -1.58 -25.59
CA VAL A 42 1.13 -0.19 -26.08
C VAL A 42 0.32 0.77 -25.18
N HIS A 43 -0.93 0.41 -24.89
CA HIS A 43 -1.82 1.24 -24.08
C HIS A 43 -3.04 0.42 -23.62
N PRO A 44 -3.65 0.71 -22.45
CA PRO A 44 -4.84 0.04 -21.94
C PRO A 44 -6.09 0.04 -22.81
N SER A 45 -6.17 0.93 -23.80
CA SER A 45 -7.30 1.00 -24.73
C SER A 45 -7.14 0.14 -25.99
N CYS A 46 -5.95 -0.42 -26.22
CA CYS A 46 -5.66 -1.21 -27.41
C CYS A 46 -6.21 -2.63 -27.29
N ALA A 47 -6.62 -3.18 -28.43
CA ALA A 47 -7.08 -4.53 -28.63
C ALA A 47 -6.39 -5.12 -29.87
N TRP A 48 -6.40 -6.45 -29.97
CA TRP A 48 -5.79 -7.19 -31.06
C TRP A 48 -6.79 -8.10 -31.77
N CYS A 49 -6.77 -8.16 -33.10
CA CYS A 49 -7.59 -9.07 -33.88
C CYS A 49 -6.80 -10.31 -34.33
N VAL A 50 -7.22 -11.49 -33.87
CA VAL A 50 -6.59 -12.79 -34.16
C VAL A 50 -7.18 -13.45 -35.43
N GLN A 51 -8.30 -12.93 -35.94
CA GLN A 51 -8.99 -13.49 -37.12
C GLN A 51 -8.05 -13.58 -38.34
N GLU A 52 -7.98 -14.75 -38.97
CA GLU A 52 -7.03 -15.03 -40.06
C GLU A 52 -7.33 -14.20 -41.30
N ASP A 53 -8.59 -14.18 -41.74
CA ASP A 53 -9.12 -13.46 -42.91
C ASP A 53 -9.41 -11.97 -42.65
N PHE A 54 -8.84 -11.40 -41.57
CA PHE A 54 -9.03 -10.01 -41.24
C PHE A 54 -8.39 -9.07 -42.28
N SER A 55 -9.23 -8.32 -42.99
CA SER A 55 -8.85 -7.37 -44.05
C SER A 55 -8.59 -5.94 -43.55
N GLY A 56 -8.55 -5.73 -42.23
CA GLY A 56 -8.26 -4.42 -41.64
C GLY A 56 -6.81 -4.00 -41.84
N SER A 57 -6.58 -2.68 -41.88
CA SER A 57 -5.25 -2.09 -42.10
C SER A 57 -4.24 -2.36 -40.97
N SER A 58 -4.72 -2.58 -39.74
CA SER A 58 -3.89 -2.94 -38.59
C SER A 58 -4.61 -3.95 -37.71
N ARG A 59 -3.89 -5.00 -37.28
CA ARG A 59 -4.38 -5.96 -36.28
C ARG A 59 -4.39 -5.39 -34.86
N CYS A 60 -3.67 -4.30 -34.62
CA CYS A 60 -3.65 -3.58 -33.35
C CYS A 60 -4.37 -2.23 -33.49
N ASP A 61 -5.51 -2.08 -32.84
CA ASP A 61 -6.26 -0.81 -32.82
C ASP A 61 -7.18 -0.75 -31.59
N LEU A 62 -7.92 0.34 -31.42
CA LEU A 62 -9.01 0.44 -30.47
C LEU A 62 -10.07 -0.62 -30.77
N LYS A 63 -10.63 -1.22 -29.71
CA LYS A 63 -11.69 -2.24 -29.81
C LYS A 63 -12.82 -1.84 -30.77
N LYS A 64 -13.27 -0.58 -30.73
CA LYS A 64 -14.35 -0.07 -31.59
C LYS A 64 -13.96 -0.08 -33.07
N ASN A 65 -12.72 0.26 -33.40
CA ASN A 65 -12.21 0.32 -34.76
C ASN A 65 -12.08 -1.09 -35.35
N LEU A 66 -11.56 -2.05 -34.58
CA LEU A 66 -11.44 -3.44 -35.02
C LEU A 66 -12.80 -4.06 -35.31
N LEU A 67 -13.80 -3.80 -34.46
CA LEU A 67 -15.18 -4.26 -34.70
C LEU A 67 -15.79 -3.61 -35.95
N ALA A 68 -15.58 -2.31 -36.15
CA ALA A 68 -16.05 -1.60 -37.36
C ALA A 68 -15.34 -2.07 -38.64
N ALA A 69 -14.09 -2.53 -38.53
CA ALA A 69 -13.32 -3.12 -39.61
C ALA A 69 -13.67 -4.59 -39.90
N GLY A 70 -14.67 -5.16 -39.20
CA GLY A 70 -15.15 -6.52 -39.44
C GLY A 70 -14.46 -7.62 -38.63
N CYS A 71 -13.68 -7.28 -37.60
CA CYS A 71 -13.13 -8.29 -36.69
C CYS A 71 -14.26 -8.92 -35.87
N ALA A 72 -14.41 -10.24 -35.93
CA ALA A 72 -15.39 -10.96 -35.15
C ALA A 72 -15.11 -10.84 -33.64
N SER A 73 -16.16 -10.66 -32.84
CA SER A 73 -16.06 -10.57 -31.37
C SER A 73 -15.28 -11.71 -30.69
N PRO A 74 -15.44 -13.00 -31.07
CA PRO A 74 -14.66 -14.09 -30.46
C PRO A 74 -13.17 -14.07 -30.85
N SER A 75 -12.83 -13.43 -31.95
CA SER A 75 -11.45 -13.31 -32.44
C SER A 75 -10.75 -12.04 -31.95
N LEU A 76 -11.40 -11.29 -31.05
CA LEU A 76 -10.91 -10.03 -30.51
C LEU A 76 -10.27 -10.24 -29.13
N GLU A 77 -8.96 -10.05 -29.05
CA GLU A 77 -8.20 -10.06 -27.80
C GLU A 77 -8.17 -8.68 -27.17
N SER A 78 -8.91 -8.52 -26.07
CA SER A 78 -9.01 -7.26 -25.33
C SER A 78 -9.18 -7.53 -23.84
N PRO A 79 -8.14 -8.05 -23.15
CA PRO A 79 -8.21 -8.26 -21.72
C PRO A 79 -8.52 -6.96 -20.99
N THR A 80 -9.38 -7.06 -19.99
CA THR A 80 -9.82 -5.95 -19.14
C THR A 80 -9.29 -6.17 -17.74
N SER A 81 -8.73 -5.12 -17.15
CA SER A 81 -8.34 -5.19 -15.74
C SER A 81 -9.57 -5.34 -14.87
N LYS A 82 -9.49 -6.22 -13.87
CA LYS A 82 -10.58 -6.56 -12.95
C LYS A 82 -10.10 -6.43 -11.51
N LEU A 83 -11.00 -6.00 -10.64
CA LEU A 83 -10.80 -5.98 -9.21
C LEU A 83 -11.99 -6.67 -8.56
N GLN A 84 -11.71 -7.66 -7.73
CA GLN A 84 -12.72 -8.45 -7.03
C GLN A 84 -12.39 -8.45 -5.54
N VAL A 85 -13.41 -8.21 -4.72
CA VAL A 85 -13.31 -8.32 -3.28
C VAL A 85 -13.62 -9.76 -2.90
N ILE A 86 -12.63 -10.45 -2.35
CA ILE A 86 -12.76 -11.86 -1.95
C ILE A 86 -13.21 -11.95 -0.49
N GLU A 87 -12.78 -11.01 0.35
CA GLU A 87 -13.12 -10.99 1.76
C GLU A 87 -13.29 -9.53 2.24
N ASP A 88 -14.47 -9.21 2.80
CA ASP A 88 -14.85 -7.88 3.30
C ASP A 88 -15.63 -7.96 4.63
N ARG A 89 -15.01 -8.56 5.64
CA ARG A 89 -15.50 -8.56 7.01
C ARG A 89 -15.64 -7.12 7.53
N PRO A 90 -16.73 -6.80 8.26
CA PRO A 90 -16.95 -5.47 8.80
C PRO A 90 -15.89 -5.11 9.85
N LEU A 91 -15.60 -3.80 9.98
CA LEU A 91 -14.71 -3.31 11.03
C LEU A 91 -15.32 -3.54 12.41
N SER A 92 -14.55 -4.10 13.33
CA SER A 92 -14.95 -4.29 14.72
C SER A 92 -15.12 -2.94 15.43
N ASN A 93 -15.98 -2.91 16.45
CA ASN A 93 -16.17 -1.72 17.29
C ASN A 93 -15.28 -1.80 18.55
N LYS A 94 -15.27 -2.96 19.22
CA LYS A 94 -14.44 -3.26 20.41
C LYS A 94 -13.74 -4.59 20.25
N ALA A 95 -12.58 -4.72 20.88
CA ALA A 95 -11.78 -5.95 20.87
C ALA A 95 -12.02 -6.84 22.11
N ALA A 96 -12.38 -6.27 23.26
CA ALA A 96 -12.70 -7.06 24.45
C ALA A 96 -13.96 -7.94 24.27
N GLY A 97 -13.87 -9.19 24.73
CA GLY A 97 -14.96 -10.17 24.64
C GLY A 97 -15.22 -10.72 23.24
N ALA A 98 -14.39 -10.38 22.24
CA ALA A 98 -14.52 -10.92 20.90
C ALA A 98 -14.15 -12.42 20.91
N THR A 99 -15.11 -13.26 20.56
CA THR A 99 -14.91 -14.70 20.31
C THR A 99 -14.29 -14.99 18.94
N GLN A 100 -14.19 -13.96 18.09
CA GLN A 100 -13.63 -13.99 16.74
C GLN A 100 -12.51 -12.96 16.60
N ASP A 101 -11.67 -13.13 15.57
CA ASP A 101 -10.58 -12.19 15.26
C ASP A 101 -11.09 -10.75 15.04
N VAL A 102 -10.48 -9.82 15.77
CA VAL A 102 -10.76 -8.38 15.67
C VAL A 102 -10.38 -7.86 14.29
N THR A 103 -11.34 -7.28 13.57
CA THR A 103 -11.12 -6.76 12.21
C THR A 103 -10.90 -5.25 12.25
N GLN A 104 -9.64 -4.82 12.04
CA GLN A 104 -9.26 -3.39 12.02
C GLN A 104 -9.11 -2.81 10.61
N ILE A 105 -9.02 -3.67 9.60
CA ILE A 105 -8.77 -3.31 8.21
C ILE A 105 -9.82 -3.99 7.35
N LYS A 106 -10.39 -3.25 6.38
CA LYS A 106 -11.25 -3.83 5.35
C LYS A 106 -11.07 -3.16 3.98
N PRO A 107 -11.18 -3.90 2.86
CA PRO A 107 -11.37 -5.36 2.78
C PRO A 107 -10.12 -6.13 3.19
N GLN A 108 -10.24 -7.41 3.54
CA GLN A 108 -9.12 -8.25 4.00
C GLN A 108 -8.43 -8.97 2.84
N LYS A 109 -9.18 -9.26 1.77
CA LYS A 109 -8.64 -9.97 0.61
C LYS A 109 -9.23 -9.44 -0.69
N LEU A 110 -8.34 -9.11 -1.61
CA LEU A 110 -8.65 -8.64 -2.95
C LEU A 110 -7.99 -9.55 -3.98
N HIS A 111 -8.64 -9.78 -5.11
CA HIS A 111 -8.05 -10.36 -6.31
C HIS A 111 -8.05 -9.30 -7.41
N ILE A 112 -6.86 -8.94 -7.88
CA ILE A 112 -6.67 -7.91 -8.90
C ILE A 112 -5.98 -8.54 -10.10
N THR A 113 -6.59 -8.40 -11.26
CA THR A 113 -6.00 -8.78 -12.55
C THR A 113 -5.77 -7.48 -13.33
N LEU A 114 -4.53 -7.16 -13.67
CA LEU A 114 -4.20 -5.96 -14.44
C LEU A 114 -3.64 -6.34 -15.81
N ARG A 115 -4.07 -5.62 -16.85
CA ARG A 115 -3.35 -5.59 -18.12
C ARG A 115 -2.16 -4.62 -18.03
N PRO A 116 -1.14 -4.73 -18.89
CA PRO A 116 -0.01 -3.80 -18.90
C PRO A 116 -0.47 -2.33 -18.97
N ASP A 117 0.20 -1.48 -18.19
CA ASP A 117 -0.01 -0.03 -18.09
C ASP A 117 -1.43 0.42 -17.69
N ASP A 118 -2.29 -0.48 -17.23
CA ASP A 118 -3.60 -0.17 -16.70
C ASP A 118 -3.60 -0.15 -15.17
N ALA A 119 -4.54 0.61 -14.60
CA ALA A 119 -4.65 0.80 -13.16
C ALA A 119 -6.06 0.51 -12.66
N LYS A 120 -6.14 -0.11 -11.48
CA LYS A 120 -7.37 -0.21 -10.70
C LYS A 120 -7.19 0.44 -9.35
N ARG A 121 -8.18 1.23 -8.96
CA ARG A 121 -8.23 1.88 -7.65
C ARG A 121 -9.16 1.10 -6.74
N PHE A 122 -8.74 0.94 -5.49
CA PHE A 122 -9.56 0.39 -4.42
C PHE A 122 -9.35 1.21 -3.16
N THR A 123 -10.27 1.03 -2.22
CA THR A 123 -10.28 1.77 -0.96
C THR A 123 -10.08 0.79 0.18
N VAL A 124 -9.12 1.11 1.04
CA VAL A 124 -8.92 0.41 2.32
C VAL A 124 -9.43 1.32 3.42
N LYS A 125 -10.26 0.76 4.31
CA LYS A 125 -10.73 1.43 5.52
C LYS A 125 -10.00 0.83 6.71
N VAL A 126 -9.42 1.69 7.53
CA VAL A 126 -8.70 1.31 8.75
C VAL A 126 -9.40 1.98 9.93
N ARG A 127 -9.53 1.24 11.03
CA ARG A 127 -10.06 1.77 12.29
C ARG A 127 -9.15 1.30 13.42
N GLN A 128 -8.75 2.25 14.27
CA GLN A 128 -8.19 1.93 15.57
C GLN A 128 -9.34 1.43 16.46
N VAL A 129 -9.36 0.12 16.72
CA VAL A 129 -10.43 -0.51 17.50
C VAL A 129 -10.27 -0.16 18.98
N GLU A 130 -11.38 0.16 19.64
CA GLU A 130 -11.40 0.41 21.07
C GLU A 130 -11.09 -0.87 21.85
N ASP A 131 -10.48 -0.72 23.03
CA ASP A 131 -10.27 -1.82 23.96
C ASP A 131 -9.39 -2.96 23.41
N TYR A 132 -8.40 -2.61 22.58
CA TYR A 132 -7.46 -3.55 21.98
C TYR A 132 -6.42 -4.01 23.03
N PRO A 133 -6.04 -5.30 23.08
CA PRO A 133 -5.06 -5.79 24.03
C PRO A 133 -3.71 -5.07 23.87
N VAL A 134 -3.07 -4.76 24.98
CA VAL A 134 -1.77 -4.07 25.02
C VAL A 134 -0.78 -4.90 25.82
N ASP A 135 0.35 -5.20 25.19
CA ASP A 135 1.50 -5.80 25.86
C ASP A 135 2.58 -4.73 26.03
N LEU A 136 2.94 -4.42 27.28
CA LEU A 136 3.95 -3.43 27.63
C LEU A 136 5.14 -4.12 28.29
N TYR A 137 6.29 -4.13 27.61
CA TYR A 137 7.54 -4.63 28.16
C TYR A 137 8.43 -3.47 28.59
N TYR A 138 8.63 -3.32 29.89
CA TYR A 138 9.48 -2.28 30.45
C TYR A 138 10.92 -2.81 30.57
N LEU A 139 11.80 -2.37 29.68
CA LEU A 139 13.22 -2.73 29.71
C LEU A 139 14.01 -1.59 30.37
N MET A 140 14.59 -1.87 31.53
CA MET A 140 15.23 -0.87 32.39
C MET A 140 16.74 -1.06 32.46
N ASP A 141 17.48 0.05 32.40
CA ASP A 141 18.87 0.06 32.84
C ASP A 141 18.94 -0.03 34.37
N LEU A 142 19.67 -1.01 34.91
CA LEU A 142 19.94 -1.17 36.35
C LEU A 142 21.39 -0.82 36.72
N SER A 143 22.05 0.00 35.90
CA SER A 143 23.30 0.66 36.26
C SER A 143 23.14 1.51 37.52
N TYR A 144 24.27 1.84 38.17
CA TYR A 144 24.24 2.53 39.46
C TYR A 144 23.52 3.89 39.42
N SER A 145 23.55 4.59 38.27
CA SER A 145 22.85 5.87 38.07
C SER A 145 21.33 5.75 38.09
N MET A 146 20.76 4.56 37.91
CA MET A 146 19.31 4.32 37.86
C MET A 146 18.72 3.89 39.21
N ASN A 147 19.51 3.95 40.28
CA ASN A 147 19.12 3.46 41.60
C ASN A 147 17.92 4.23 42.17
N ASP A 148 17.86 5.55 42.02
CA ASP A 148 16.73 6.37 42.48
C ASP A 148 15.47 6.17 41.62
N ASP A 149 15.64 5.96 40.31
CA ASP A 149 14.54 5.65 39.39
C ASP A 149 13.89 4.29 39.68
N LEU A 150 14.65 3.30 40.15
CA LEU A 150 14.11 1.98 40.53
C LEU A 150 13.06 2.10 41.65
N PHE A 151 13.27 3.02 42.61
CA PHE A 151 12.29 3.28 43.67
C PHE A 151 11.00 3.88 43.12
N ARG A 152 11.09 4.76 42.11
CA ARG A 152 9.93 5.36 41.45
C ARG A 152 9.19 4.34 40.58
N LEU A 153 9.89 3.41 39.94
CA LEU A 153 9.25 2.41 39.09
C LEU A 153 8.34 1.44 39.84
N ARG A 154 8.68 1.11 41.08
CA ARG A 154 7.82 0.29 41.95
C ARG A 154 6.44 0.93 42.17
N THR A 155 6.37 2.25 42.29
CA THR A 155 5.10 2.96 42.46
C THR A 155 4.41 3.23 41.12
N LEU A 156 5.18 3.45 40.05
CA LEU A 156 4.66 3.66 38.69
C LEU A 156 3.97 2.42 38.10
N GLY A 157 4.42 1.19 38.42
CA GLY A 157 3.84 -0.03 37.87
C GLY A 157 2.32 -0.13 38.11
N ARG A 158 1.88 0.14 39.35
CA ARG A 158 0.45 0.18 39.69
C ARG A 158 -0.27 1.34 39.02
N GLY A 159 0.29 2.55 39.11
CA GLY A 159 -0.33 3.74 38.52
C GLY A 159 -0.50 3.64 37.00
N LEU A 160 0.46 3.02 36.32
CA LEU A 160 0.42 2.76 34.89
C LEU A 160 -0.66 1.72 34.55
N ALA A 161 -0.74 0.62 35.30
CA ALA A 161 -1.78 -0.38 35.12
C ALA A 161 -3.19 0.22 35.32
N GLU A 162 -3.38 1.07 36.33
CA GLU A 162 -4.63 1.78 36.60
C GLU A 162 -4.98 2.83 35.53
N ALA A 163 -3.98 3.51 34.98
CA ALA A 163 -4.19 4.45 33.88
C ALA A 163 -4.57 3.73 32.59
N MET A 164 -3.89 2.62 32.29
CA MET A 164 -4.07 1.82 31.08
C MET A 164 -5.36 1.00 31.11
N SER A 165 -5.85 0.59 32.29
CA SER A 165 -7.11 -0.14 32.44
C SER A 165 -8.35 0.65 31.99
N ARG A 166 -8.22 1.97 31.88
CA ARG A 166 -9.27 2.85 31.31
C ARG A 166 -9.36 2.76 29.78
N THR A 167 -8.28 2.31 29.14
CA THR A 167 -8.14 2.26 27.68
C THR A 167 -8.20 0.84 27.13
N THR A 168 -7.65 -0.14 27.88
CA THR A 168 -7.65 -1.55 27.52
C THR A 168 -7.95 -2.44 28.71
N SER A 169 -8.87 -3.38 28.53
CA SER A 169 -9.25 -4.39 29.50
C SER A 169 -8.25 -5.55 29.57
N ASN A 170 -7.35 -5.66 28.58
CA ASN A 170 -6.38 -6.74 28.47
C ASN A 170 -4.97 -6.16 28.34
N LEU A 171 -4.42 -5.78 29.49
CA LEU A 171 -3.06 -5.30 29.64
C LEU A 171 -2.15 -6.44 30.13
N ARG A 172 -1.04 -6.68 29.45
CA ARG A 172 0.06 -7.50 29.96
C ARG A 172 1.28 -6.64 30.17
N MET A 173 1.95 -6.83 31.29
CA MET A 173 3.17 -6.11 31.63
C MET A 173 4.32 -7.09 31.86
N GLY A 174 5.45 -6.80 31.24
CA GLY A 174 6.71 -7.48 31.49
C GLY A 174 7.77 -6.49 31.96
N PHE A 175 8.76 -7.01 32.67
CA PHE A 175 9.94 -6.24 33.10
C PHE A 175 11.19 -6.98 32.65
N GLY A 176 12.13 -6.22 32.09
CA GLY A 176 13.48 -6.66 31.77
C GLY A 176 14.46 -5.67 32.36
N ALA A 177 15.65 -6.16 32.66
CA ALA A 177 16.74 -5.31 33.12
C ALA A 177 17.97 -5.55 32.27
N PHE A 178 18.85 -4.55 32.18
CA PHE A 178 20.17 -4.72 31.61
C PHE A 178 21.16 -3.79 32.32
N VAL A 179 22.45 -4.09 32.22
CA VAL A 179 23.52 -3.16 32.60
C VAL A 179 24.50 -3.05 31.44
N ASP A 180 25.40 -4.02 31.30
CA ASP A 180 26.33 -4.14 30.19
C ASP A 180 26.94 -5.56 30.19
N LYS A 181 27.72 -5.90 29.18
CA LYS A 181 28.35 -7.20 29.04
C LYS A 181 29.22 -7.52 30.28
N PRO A 182 29.06 -8.69 30.93
CA PRO A 182 29.83 -9.06 32.13
C PRO A 182 31.25 -9.55 31.79
N LEU A 183 32.01 -8.72 31.07
CA LEU A 183 33.41 -8.98 30.71
C LEU A 183 34.22 -7.67 30.67
N SER A 184 35.54 -7.81 30.77
CA SER A 184 36.47 -6.69 30.62
C SER A 184 36.39 -6.07 29.20
N PRO A 185 36.49 -4.74 29.04
CA PRO A 185 36.73 -3.70 30.06
C PRO A 185 35.47 -3.13 30.71
N TYR A 186 34.29 -3.68 30.41
CA TYR A 186 32.99 -3.16 30.89
C TYR A 186 32.67 -3.54 32.33
N MET A 187 33.31 -4.60 32.85
CA MET A 187 33.11 -5.10 34.22
C MET A 187 34.41 -5.03 35.05
N TYR A 188 34.26 -4.66 36.33
CA TYR A 188 35.35 -4.75 37.31
C TYR A 188 35.70 -6.21 37.59
N ILE A 189 36.90 -6.63 37.13
CA ILE A 189 37.42 -8.00 37.35
C ILE A 189 38.43 -8.12 38.50
N SER A 190 38.84 -6.98 39.08
CA SER A 190 39.83 -6.91 40.16
C SER A 190 39.54 -5.71 41.08
N PRO A 191 39.72 -5.84 42.40
CA PRO A 191 40.09 -7.05 43.14
C PRO A 191 38.93 -8.07 43.20
N LYS A 192 39.13 -9.27 43.76
CA LYS A 192 38.12 -10.35 43.75
C LYS A 192 36.79 -9.94 44.37
N GLU A 193 36.84 -9.02 45.33
CA GLU A 193 35.69 -8.43 46.01
C GLU A 193 34.82 -7.62 45.03
N ALA A 194 35.43 -6.93 44.06
CA ALA A 194 34.73 -6.10 43.05
C ALA A 194 33.88 -6.92 42.09
N VAL A 195 34.24 -8.18 41.84
CA VAL A 195 33.46 -9.09 41.00
C VAL A 195 32.13 -9.46 41.67
N ARG A 196 32.15 -9.61 42.99
CA ARG A 196 30.95 -9.94 43.79
C ARG A 196 30.13 -8.69 44.14
N ASN A 197 30.81 -7.57 44.38
CA ASN A 197 30.20 -6.28 44.69
C ASN A 197 30.92 -5.18 43.89
N PRO A 198 30.45 -4.83 42.69
CA PRO A 198 31.03 -3.75 41.88
C PRO A 198 31.11 -2.40 42.61
N CYS A 199 30.30 -2.20 43.65
CA CYS A 199 30.18 -0.96 44.40
C CYS A 199 31.01 -0.93 45.69
N TYR A 200 31.96 -1.86 45.86
CA TYR A 200 32.80 -1.94 47.05
C TYR A 200 33.58 -0.64 47.33
N SER A 201 34.04 0.07 46.29
CA SER A 201 34.85 1.29 46.40
C SER A 201 34.08 2.49 46.96
N ILE A 202 32.75 2.47 46.87
CA ILE A 202 31.85 3.51 47.36
C ILE A 202 31.13 3.09 48.66
N ASN A 203 31.67 2.08 49.37
CA ASN A 203 31.15 1.58 50.65
C ASN A 203 29.64 1.24 50.64
N THR A 204 29.16 0.70 49.52
CA THR A 204 27.78 0.21 49.38
C THR A 204 27.77 -1.19 48.77
N THR A 205 26.61 -1.83 48.75
CA THR A 205 26.43 -3.17 48.20
C THR A 205 25.52 -3.10 46.99
N CYS A 206 26.00 -3.61 45.85
CA CYS A 206 25.19 -3.80 44.66
C CYS A 206 25.37 -5.20 44.08
N LEU A 207 24.45 -5.59 43.20
CA LEU A 207 24.47 -6.90 42.55
C LEU A 207 25.66 -7.01 41.56
N PRO A 208 26.16 -8.23 41.31
CA PRO A 208 27.10 -8.47 40.22
C PRO A 208 26.54 -8.00 38.88
N GLN A 209 27.42 -7.48 38.03
CA GLN A 209 27.05 -7.01 36.70
C GLN A 209 26.52 -8.14 35.83
N PHE A 210 25.49 -7.85 35.04
CA PHE A 210 24.83 -8.78 34.14
C PHE A 210 24.47 -8.10 32.81
N GLY A 211 24.27 -8.91 31.77
CA GLY A 211 23.93 -8.44 30.43
C GLY A 211 22.45 -8.06 30.31
N TYR A 212 21.57 -9.06 30.16
CA TYR A 212 20.11 -8.92 30.20
C TYR A 212 19.48 -10.15 30.86
#